data_AF-A0A961JNN7-F1
#
_entry.id   AF-A0A961JNN7-F1
#
_cell.length_a   1.000
_cell.length_b   1.000
_cell.length_c   1.000
_cell.angle_alpha   90.00
_cell.angle_beta   90.00
_cell.angle_gamma   90.00
#
_symmetry.space_group_name_H-M   'P 1'
#
loop_
_entity.id
_entity.type
_entity.pdbx_description
1 polymer ?
#
loop_
_entity_poly.entity_id
_entity_poly.type
_entity_poly.pdbx_seq_one_letter_code
_entity_poly.pdbx_strand_id
1 'polypeptide(L)'
;MIDLRPVVYVIGLVVAILGATMLVPMLVDLYYGSPDWMVFLATATITVVMGGSMSLATANTARQGLTIQQTFLLTTLIWIAL
;
A
#
# COMPACT_ATOMS: atom_id res chain seq x y z
N MET A 1 -23.45 -4.32 10.91
CA MET A 1 -22.67 -4.83 9.76
C MET A 1 -21.27 -4.25 9.88
N ILE A 2 -20.20 -5.04 9.76
CA ILE A 2 -18.82 -4.54 9.93
C ILE A 2 -18.50 -3.59 8.77
N ASP A 3 -18.10 -2.36 9.09
CA ASP A 3 -17.62 -1.40 8.09
C ASP A 3 -16.16 -1.73 7.73
N LEU A 4 -15.91 -2.11 6.48
CA LEU A 4 -14.57 -2.48 6.01
C LEU A 4 -13.76 -1.28 5.52
N ARG A 5 -14.39 -0.13 5.30
CA ARG A 5 -13.72 1.07 4.76
C ARG A 5 -12.48 1.50 5.55
N PRO A 6 -12.48 1.59 6.90
CA PRO A 6 -11.29 2.00 7.62
C PRO A 6 -10.16 0.97 7.57
N VAL A 7 -10.49 -0.32 7.38
CA VAL A 7 -9.47 -1.37 7.18
C VAL A 7 -8.82 -1.22 5.82
N VAL A 8 -9.63 -1.06 4.76
CA VAL A 8 -9.15 -0.85 3.38
C VAL A 8 -8.33 0.44 3.26
N TYR A 9 -8.72 1.49 4.00
CA TYR A 9 -7.97 2.76 4.04
C TYR A 9 -6.53 2.56 4.50
N VAL A 10 -6.34 1.87 5.63
CA VAL A 10 -5.00 1.61 6.18
C VAL A 10 -4.21 0.67 5.26
N ILE A 11 -4.83 -0.37 4.73
CA ILE A 11 -4.17 -1.27 3.76
C ILE A 11 -3.71 -0.48 2.53
N GLY A 12 -4.55 0.37 1.97
CA GLY A 12 -4.21 1.21 0.83
C GLY A 12 -3.01 2.12 1.10
N LEU A 13 -2.94 2.74 2.28
CA LEU A 13 -1.78 3.54 2.68
C LEU A 13 -0.50 2.71 2.79
N VAL A 14 -0.56 1.54 3.43
CA VAL A 14 0.61 0.68 3.61
C VAL A 14 1.09 0.11 2.27
N VAL A 15 0.19 -0.27 1.37
CA VAL A 15 0.52 -0.69 0.00
C VAL A 15 1.14 0.46 -0.79
N ALA A 16 0.61 1.68 -0.68
CA ALA A 16 1.21 2.84 -1.34
C ALA A 16 2.63 3.12 -0.82
N ILE A 17 2.85 3.00 0.50
CA ILE A 17 4.18 3.12 1.10
C ILE A 17 5.10 2.01 0.59
N LEU A 18 4.65 0.75 0.52
CA LEU A 18 5.42 -0.36 -0.05
C LEU A 18 5.87 -0.03 -1.48
N GLY A 19 4.96 0.44 -2.33
CA GLY A 19 5.30 0.87 -3.68
C GLY A 19 6.35 2.00 -3.71
N ALA A 20 6.26 2.96 -2.78
CA ALA A 20 7.28 4.01 -2.66
C ALA A 20 8.64 3.46 -2.19
N THR A 21 8.67 2.44 -1.33
CA THR A 21 9.93 1.80 -0.92
C THR A 21 10.67 1.12 -2.06
N MET A 22 9.97 0.70 -3.12
CA MET A 22 10.59 0.15 -4.34
C MET A 22 11.43 1.17 -5.13
N LEU A 23 11.31 2.48 -4.84
CA LEU A 23 12.21 3.48 -5.40
C LEU A 23 13.65 3.34 -4.88
N VAL A 24 13.83 2.75 -3.68
CA VAL A 24 15.17 2.50 -3.13
C VAL A 24 15.95 1.50 -3.98
N PRO A 25 15.47 0.25 -4.23
CA PRO A 25 16.17 -0.67 -5.12
C PRO A 25 16.25 -0.15 -6.56
N MET A 26 15.26 0.61 -7.05
CA MET A 26 15.37 1.26 -8.37
C MET A 26 16.60 2.19 -8.47
N LEU A 27 16.84 3.02 -7.44
CA LEU A 27 18.01 3.90 -7.40
C LEU A 27 19.32 3.13 -7.30
N VAL A 28 19.31 2.00 -6.58
CA VAL A 28 20.46 1.08 -6.51
C VAL A 28 20.75 0.49 -7.89
N ASP A 29 19.74 -0.01 -8.59
CA ASP A 29 19.90 -0.59 -9.93
C ASP A 29 20.39 0.43 -10.96
N LEU A 30 19.89 1.67 -10.89
CA LEU A 30 20.38 2.78 -11.71
C LEU A 30 21.86 3.08 -11.44
N TYR A 31 22.30 3.02 -10.18
CA TYR A 31 23.69 3.25 -9.83
C TYR A 31 24.62 2.15 -10.36
N TYR A 32 24.18 0.90 -10.33
CA TYR A 32 24.95 -0.24 -10.86
C TYR A 32 24.77 -0.48 -12.37
N GLY A 33 23.90 0.29 -13.04
CA GLY A 33 23.61 0.13 -14.47
C GLY A 33 22.86 -1.16 -14.81
N SER A 34 22.14 -1.76 -13.85
CA SER A 34 21.27 -2.91 -14.08
C SER A 34 20.04 -2.49 -14.89
N PRO A 35 19.57 -3.25 -15.90
CA PRO A 35 18.34 -2.94 -16.64
C PRO A 35 17.07 -3.07 -15.80
N ASP A 36 17.15 -3.66 -14.61
CA ASP A 36 16.00 -4.00 -13.76
C ASP A 36 15.33 -2.77 -13.10
N TRP A 37 15.95 -1.59 -13.17
CA TRP A 37 15.36 -0.34 -12.67
C TRP A 37 13.98 -0.05 -13.29
N MET A 38 13.77 -0.45 -14.56
CA MET A 38 12.48 -0.28 -15.24
C MET A 38 11.38 -1.14 -14.61
N VAL A 39 11.74 -2.35 -14.14
CA VAL A 39 10.81 -3.26 -13.46
C VAL A 39 10.39 -2.65 -12.14
N PHE A 40 11.34 -2.17 -11.33
CA PHE A 40 11.02 -1.49 -10.07
C PHE A 40 10.19 -0.22 -10.27
N LEU A 41 10.48 0.59 -11.30
CA LEU A 41 9.69 1.77 -11.59
C LEU A 41 8.24 1.42 -11.97
N ALA A 42 8.04 0.42 -12.82
CA ALA A 42 6.73 -0.02 -13.26
C ALA A 42 5.91 -0.61 -12.09
N THR A 43 6.51 -1.50 -11.30
CA THR A 43 5.85 -2.12 -10.15
C THR A 43 5.59 -1.10 -9.04
N ALA A 44 6.52 -0.19 -8.76
CA ALA A 44 6.32 0.93 -7.83
C ALA A 44 5.10 1.76 -8.24
N THR A 45 5.03 2.17 -9.50
CA THR A 45 3.93 3.00 -10.01
C THR A 45 2.58 2.31 -9.87
N ILE A 46 2.48 1.05 -10.28
CA ILE A 46 1.22 0.28 -10.18
C ILE A 46 0.82 0.13 -8.70
N THR A 47 1.76 -0.23 -7.84
CA THR A 47 1.51 -0.46 -6.41
C THR A 47 1.07 0.83 -5.71
N VAL A 48 1.74 1.96 -5.97
CA VAL A 48 1.38 3.27 -5.43
C VAL A 48 0.00 3.71 -5.91
N VAL A 49 -0.29 3.58 -7.20
CA VAL A 49 -1.59 3.98 -7.76
C VAL A 49 -2.72 3.10 -7.21
N MET A 50 -2.51 1.79 -7.11
CA MET A 50 -3.52 0.89 -6.56
C MET A 50 -3.76 1.18 -5.07
N GLY A 51 -2.70 1.20 -4.24
CA GLY A 51 -2.83 1.51 -2.81
C GLY A 51 -3.40 2.90 -2.55
N GLY A 52 -2.93 3.90 -3.30
CA GLY A 52 -3.40 5.29 -3.22
C GLY A 52 -4.87 5.42 -3.59
N SER A 53 -5.32 4.77 -4.66
CA SER A 53 -6.74 4.78 -5.07
C SER A 53 -7.65 4.09 -4.05
N MET A 54 -7.22 2.97 -3.45
CA MET A 54 -7.95 2.31 -2.35
C MET A 54 -8.09 3.22 -1.13
N SER A 55 -7.00 3.89 -0.75
CA SER A 55 -6.99 4.86 0.34
C SER A 55 -7.91 6.04 0.05
N LEU A 56 -7.84 6.64 -1.14
CA LEU A 56 -8.70 7.76 -1.54
C LEU A 56 -10.18 7.37 -1.60
N ALA A 57 -10.50 6.17 -2.11
CA ALA A 57 -11.87 5.67 -2.18
C ALA A 57 -12.51 5.43 -0.80
N THR A 58 -11.69 5.23 0.24
CA THR A 58 -12.14 4.91 1.61
C THR A 58 -11.79 6.00 2.64
N ALA A 59 -11.27 7.14 2.19
CA ALA A 59 -10.80 8.25 3.03
C ALA A 59 -11.87 8.83 3.97
N ASN A 60 -13.16 8.67 3.64
CA ASN A 60 -14.27 9.16 4.45
C ASN A 60 -14.32 8.56 5.86
N THR A 61 -13.69 7.41 6.12
CA THR A 61 -13.71 6.75 7.44
C THR A 61 -12.44 6.98 8.27
N ALA A 62 -11.47 7.77 7.77
CA ALA A 62 -10.20 8.01 8.46
C ALA A 62 -10.31 8.65 9.87
N ARG A 63 -11.47 9.26 10.19
CA ARG A 63 -11.71 9.91 11.49
C ARG A 63 -12.28 8.97 12.57
N GLN A 64 -12.78 7.80 12.19
CA GLN A 64 -13.30 6.82 13.14
C GLN A 64 -12.16 5.86 13.53
N GLY A 65 -11.86 5.75 14.82
CA GLY A 65 -10.90 4.76 15.31
C GLY A 65 -11.31 3.34 14.93
N LEU A 66 -10.33 2.45 14.79
CA LEU A 66 -10.57 1.04 14.47
C LEU A 66 -11.17 0.32 15.68
N THR A 67 -12.21 -0.47 15.44
CA THR A 67 -12.72 -1.44 16.41
C THR A 67 -11.76 -2.63 16.54
N ILE A 68 -11.89 -3.41 17.61
CA ILE A 68 -11.06 -4.61 17.84
C ILE A 68 -11.18 -5.61 16.69
N GLN A 69 -12.41 -5.85 16.20
CA GLN A 69 -12.66 -6.75 15.07
C GLN A 69 -11.97 -6.27 13.77
N GLN A 70 -12.04 -4.97 13.50
CA GLN A 70 -11.36 -4.37 12.34
C GLN A 70 -9.85 -4.44 12.46
N THR A 71 -9.29 -4.29 13.67
CA THR A 71 -7.85 -4.36 13.92
C THR A 71 -7.31 -5.77 13.67
N PHE A 72 -8.03 -6.81 14.11
CA PHE A 72 -7.67 -8.20 13.84
C PHE A 72 -7.77 -8.55 12.35
N LEU A 73 -8.81 -8.05 11.67
CA LEU A 73 -8.95 -8.21 10.22
C LEU A 73 -7.82 -7.49 9.48
N LEU A 74 -7.50 -6.26 9.90
CA LEU A 74 -6.44 -5.43 9.34
C LEU A 74 -5.10 -6.17 9.36
N THR A 75 -4.69 -6.72 10.51
CA THR A 75 -3.41 -7.44 10.60
C THR A 75 -3.35 -8.63 9.65
N THR A 76 -4.44 -9.40 9.57
CA THR A 76 -4.50 -10.58 8.69
C THR A 76 -4.43 -10.19 7.21
N LEU A 77 -5.18 -9.15 6.82
CA LEU A 77 -5.20 -8.67 5.44
C LEU A 77 -3.90 -7.96 5.04
N ILE A 78 -3.21 -7.29 5.96
CA ILE A 78 -1.90 -6.70 5.71
C ILE A 78 -0.91 -7.77 5.24
N TRP A 79 -0.87 -8.92 5.90
CA TRP A 79 0.00 -10.04 5.51
C TRP A 79 -0.35 -10.67 4.16
N ILE A 80 -1.61 -10.57 3.72
CA ILE A 80 -2.03 -11.09 2.42
C ILE A 80 -1.72 -10.08 1.31
N ALA A 81 -1.79 -8.79 1.61
CA ALA A 81 -1.63 -7.71 0.64
C ALA A 81 -0.16 -7.33 0.39
N LEU A 82 0.71 -7.47 1.41
CA LEU A 82 2.15 -7.22 1.32
C LEU A 82 2.91 -8.49 0.91
#